data_AF-A0A6N3ASB7-F1
#
_entry.id   AF-A0A6N3ASB7-F1
#
_cell.length_a   1.000
_cell.length_b   1.000
_cell.length_c   1.000
_cell.angle_alpha   90.00
_cell.angle_beta   90.00
_cell.angle_gamma   90.00
#
_symmetry.space_group_name_H-M   'P 1'
#
loop_
_entity.id
_entity.type
_entity.pdbx_description
1 polymer ?
#
loop_
_entity_poly.entity_id
_entity_poly.type
_entity_poly.pdbx_seq_one_letter_code
_entity_poly.pdbx_strand_id
1 'polypeptide(L)'
;MMIINGRPTTKKNSGRIVRFDGRTKFIPSAAYDEYETAALWQLKSYREHYEGRLVVTCHYYMPNRRSWPDLIGLLQATSDILEKAEIINNDRDIVSYGDSRIMGVDKERPRVEITIEIEQE
;
A
#
# COMPACT_ATOMS: atom_id res chain seq x y z
N MET A 1 -8.41 -12.46 1.89
CA MET A 1 -7.23 -11.92 2.62
C MET A 1 -6.02 -12.00 1.71
N MET A 2 -5.34 -10.88 1.50
CA MET A 2 -4.13 -10.76 0.67
C MET A 2 -2.93 -10.44 1.55
N ILE A 3 -1.77 -10.98 1.20
CA ILE A 3 -0.52 -10.70 1.91
C ILE A 3 0.49 -10.17 0.91
N ILE A 4 1.01 -8.98 1.19
CA ILE A 4 2.11 -8.39 0.42
C ILE A 4 3.35 -8.46 1.30
N ASN A 5 4.31 -9.26 0.87
CA ASN A 5 5.62 -9.36 1.53
C ASN A 5 6.51 -8.20 1.09
N GLY A 6 7.31 -7.70 2.03
CA GLY A 6 8.21 -6.59 1.82
C GLY A 6 8.01 -5.51 2.87
N ARG A 7 8.95 -4.57 2.93
CA ARG A 7 8.89 -3.45 3.87
C ARG A 7 7.81 -2.46 3.42
N PRO A 8 6.70 -2.31 4.16
CA PRO A 8 5.67 -1.34 3.78
C PRO A 8 6.27 0.07 3.81
N THR A 9 6.19 0.76 2.67
CA THR A 9 6.80 2.08 2.45
C THR A 9 5.72 3.07 2.04
N THR A 10 5.78 4.28 2.57
CA THR A 10 4.84 5.35 2.19
C THR A 10 5.40 6.18 1.04
N LYS A 11 4.51 6.66 0.17
CA LYS A 11 4.84 7.53 -0.98
C LYS A 11 5.49 8.87 -0.55
N LYS A 12 5.19 9.35 0.67
CA LYS A 12 5.60 10.67 1.17
C LYS A 12 7.04 10.78 1.70
N ASN A 13 7.66 9.69 2.17
CA ASN A 13 8.83 9.85 3.05
C ASN A 13 10.15 10.29 2.39
N SER A 14 10.26 10.36 1.06
CA SER A 14 11.49 10.84 0.38
C SER A 14 11.26 11.04 -1.12
N GLY A 15 10.24 11.80 -1.51
CA GLY A 15 10.05 12.13 -2.92
C GLY A 15 11.32 12.77 -3.49
N ARG A 16 11.80 12.26 -4.63
CA ARG A 16 12.99 12.75 -5.31
C ARG A 16 12.55 13.72 -6.40
N ILE A 17 13.17 14.88 -6.40
CA ILE A 17 13.06 15.80 -7.54
C ILE A 17 14.11 15.35 -8.56
N VAL A 18 13.67 14.81 -9.69
CA VAL A 18 14.58 14.54 -10.81
C VAL A 18 14.40 15.60 -11.88
N ARG A 19 15.51 15.99 -12.51
CA ARG A 19 15.48 16.81 -13.72
C ARG A 19 15.64 15.90 -14.92
N PHE A 20 14.62 15.87 -15.77
CA PHE A 20 14.66 15.17 -17.04
C PHE A 20 14.24 16.14 -18.15
N ASP A 21 15.11 16.33 -19.14
CA ASP A 21 14.85 17.14 -20.33
C ASP A 21 14.32 18.56 -20.03
N GLY A 22 15.03 19.31 -19.16
CA GLY A 22 14.66 20.67 -18.78
C GLY A 22 13.42 20.81 -17.88
N ARG A 23 12.73 19.70 -17.56
CA ARG A 23 11.55 19.68 -16.69
C ARG A 23 11.87 19.02 -15.35
N THR A 24 11.39 19.64 -14.28
CA THR A 24 11.51 19.14 -12.90
C THR A 24 10.31 18.23 -12.61
N LYS A 25 10.55 16.93 -12.40
CA LYS A 25 9.49 15.96 -12.07
C LYS A 25 9.68 15.47 -10.64
N PHE A 26 8.62 15.54 -9.83
CA PHE A 26 8.60 14.93 -8.49
C PHE A 26 8.28 13.46 -8.66
N ILE A 27 9.25 12.60 -8.38
CA ILE A 27 9.12 11.14 -8.47
C ILE A 27 9.10 10.57 -7.05
N PRO A 28 8.29 9.53 -6.77
CA PRO A 28 8.40 8.79 -5.53
C PRO A 28 9.84 8.27 -5.28
N SER A 29 10.15 7.95 -4.02
CA SER A 29 11.46 7.39 -3.69
C SER A 29 11.68 6.05 -4.42
N ALA A 30 12.93 5.74 -4.80
CA ALA A 30 13.25 4.44 -5.41
C ALA A 30 12.78 3.25 -4.57
N ALA A 31 12.85 3.37 -3.23
CA ALA A 31 12.36 2.34 -2.31
C ALA A 31 10.84 2.11 -2.39
N TYR A 32 10.06 3.15 -2.71
CA TYR A 32 8.62 3.02 -2.93
C TYR A 32 8.33 2.35 -4.28
N ASP A 33 9.07 2.72 -5.33
CA ASP A 33 8.92 2.14 -6.68
C ASP A 33 9.24 0.64 -6.69
N GLU A 34 10.33 0.23 -6.02
CA GLU A 34 10.68 -1.18 -5.84
C GLU A 34 9.61 -1.94 -5.05
N TYR A 35 9.11 -1.34 -3.96
CA TYR A 35 8.05 -1.94 -3.14
C TYR A 35 6.74 -2.06 -3.91
N GLU A 36 6.31 -1.00 -4.61
CA GLU A 36 5.11 -1.00 -5.44
C GLU A 36 5.21 -2.04 -6.54
N THR A 37 6.33 -2.09 -7.28
CA THR A 37 6.55 -3.11 -8.31
C THR A 37 6.47 -4.52 -7.73
N ALA A 38 7.15 -4.79 -6.61
CA ALA A 38 7.10 -6.10 -5.95
C ALA A 38 5.70 -6.43 -5.41
N ALA A 39 4.95 -5.43 -4.95
CA ALA A 39 3.59 -5.59 -4.49
C ALA A 39 2.65 -5.93 -5.65
N LEU A 40 2.73 -5.21 -6.77
CA LEU A 40 1.97 -5.48 -7.98
C LEU A 40 2.25 -6.88 -8.53
N TRP A 41 3.52 -7.31 -8.53
CA TRP A 41 3.88 -8.68 -8.94
C TRP A 41 3.26 -9.76 -8.05
N GLN A 42 3.18 -9.54 -6.74
CA GLN A 42 2.51 -10.45 -5.81
C GLN A 42 0.99 -10.42 -6.02
N LEU A 43 0.43 -9.23 -6.21
CA LEU A 43 -1.00 -9.02 -6.41
C LEU A 43 -1.51 -9.55 -7.76
N LYS A 44 -0.66 -9.65 -8.79
CA LYS A 44 -1.01 -10.27 -10.08
C LYS A 44 -1.54 -11.71 -9.97
N SER A 45 -1.20 -12.42 -8.90
CA SER A 45 -1.73 -13.77 -8.64
C SER A 45 -3.20 -13.76 -8.20
N TYR A 46 -3.68 -12.63 -7.68
CA TYR A 46 -5.06 -12.42 -7.27
C TYR A 46 -5.85 -11.90 -8.48
N ARG A 47 -6.94 -12.59 -8.80
CA ARG A 47 -7.90 -12.19 -9.86
C ARG A 47 -9.22 -11.66 -9.30
N GLU A 48 -9.27 -11.46 -7.99
CA GLU A 48 -10.45 -10.94 -7.33
C GLU A 48 -10.54 -9.45 -7.58
N HIS A 49 -11.69 -9.02 -8.09
CA HIS A 49 -12.03 -7.64 -8.30
C HIS A 49 -13.20 -7.29 -7.40
N TYR A 50 -13.05 -6.22 -6.63
CA TYR A 50 -14.03 -5.77 -5.65
C TYR A 50 -14.63 -4.44 -6.12
N GLU A 51 -15.96 -4.39 -6.19
CA GLU A 51 -16.72 -3.20 -6.61
C GLU A 51 -17.79 -2.88 -5.56
N GLY A 52 -18.07 -1.58 -5.38
CA GLY A 52 -19.06 -1.09 -4.40
C GLY A 52 -18.41 -0.40 -3.22
N ARG A 53 -19.08 -0.35 -2.06
CA ARG A 53 -18.49 0.22 -0.84
C ARG A 53 -17.57 -0.80 -0.18
N LEU A 54 -16.30 -0.45 -0.05
CA LEU A 54 -15.27 -1.36 0.44
C LEU A 54 -14.78 -0.94 1.82
N VAL A 55 -14.66 -1.91 2.71
CA VAL A 55 -13.93 -1.79 3.97
C VAL A 55 -12.59 -2.49 3.81
N VAL A 56 -11.50 -1.74 3.90
CA VAL A 56 -10.13 -2.25 3.69
C VAL A 56 -9.36 -2.22 4.99
N THR A 57 -9.21 -3.38 5.63
CA THR A 57 -8.42 -3.51 6.86
C THR A 57 -6.99 -3.93 6.54
N CYS A 58 -6.02 -3.13 6.99
CA CYS A 58 -4.60 -3.31 6.76
C CYS A 58 -3.82 -3.48 8.07
N HIS A 59 -3.16 -4.62 8.22
CA HIS A 59 -2.24 -4.89 9.32
C HIS A 59 -0.80 -4.84 8.86
N TYR A 60 -0.05 -3.86 9.35
CA TYR A 60 1.33 -3.61 8.92
C TYR A 60 2.35 -4.16 9.90
N TYR A 61 3.30 -4.94 9.40
CA TYR A 61 4.43 -5.47 10.15
C TYR A 61 5.73 -4.86 9.62
N MET A 62 6.39 -4.08 10.46
CA MET A 62 7.58 -3.30 10.08
C MET A 62 8.86 -4.05 10.40
N PRO A 63 9.94 -3.92 9.60
CA PRO A 63 11.21 -4.57 9.92
C PRO A 63 11.92 -3.90 11.10
N ASN A 64 11.69 -2.62 11.38
CA ASN A 64 12.33 -1.90 12.48
C ASN A 64 11.57 -0.62 12.85
N ARG A 65 11.94 -0.01 13.99
CA ARG A 65 11.34 1.25 14.49
C ARG A 65 11.98 2.53 13.97
N ARG A 66 13.13 2.44 13.30
CA ARG A 66 13.98 3.59 12.96
C ARG A 66 13.40 4.45 11.84
N SER A 67 12.47 3.91 11.05
CA SER A 67 11.72 4.69 10.06
C SER A 67 10.25 4.25 10.12
N TRP A 68 9.66 4.37 11.31
CA TRP A 68 8.26 4.02 11.53
C TRP A 68 7.39 4.98 10.71
N PRO A 69 6.70 4.50 9.66
CA PRO A 69 5.88 5.36 8.85
C PRO A 69 4.53 5.65 9.52
N ASP A 70 3.89 6.74 9.12
CA ASP A 70 2.52 7.03 9.55
C ASP A 70 1.53 6.01 8.99
N LEU A 71 0.59 5.57 9.82
CA LEU A 71 -0.48 4.65 9.41
C LEU A 71 -1.24 5.20 8.20
N ILE A 72 -1.63 6.47 8.22
CA ILE A 72 -2.35 7.11 7.10
C ILE A 72 -1.55 7.06 5.80
N GLY A 73 -0.23 7.28 5.87
CA GLY A 73 0.63 7.20 4.69
C GLY A 73 0.74 5.78 4.14
N LEU A 74 0.68 4.77 5.00
CA LEU A 74 0.67 3.36 4.59
C LEU A 74 -0.66 2.97 3.95
N LEU A 75 -1.78 3.44 4.53
CA LEU A 75 -3.11 3.23 3.99
C LEU A 75 -3.21 3.82 2.60
N GLN A 76 -2.81 5.09 2.43
CA GLN A 76 -2.75 5.74 1.11
C GLN A 76 -1.89 4.97 0.09
N ALA A 77 -0.71 4.50 0.51
CA ALA A 77 0.14 3.68 -0.35
C ALA A 77 -0.51 2.35 -0.72
N THR A 78 -1.23 1.73 0.21
CA THR A 78 -1.91 0.46 -0.03
C THR A 78 -3.08 0.62 -0.98
N SER A 79 -3.87 1.69 -0.84
CA SER A 79 -4.98 2.00 -1.75
C SER A 79 -4.51 2.26 -3.18
N ASP A 80 -3.43 3.04 -3.37
CA ASP A 80 -2.80 3.29 -4.69
C ASP A 80 -2.33 1.97 -5.34
N ILE A 81 -1.73 1.07 -4.55
CA ILE A 81 -1.30 -0.26 -5.03
C ILE A 81 -2.49 -1.13 -5.42
N LEU A 82 -3.57 -1.16 -4.63
CA LEU A 82 -4.77 -1.95 -4.93
C LEU A 82 -5.47 -1.48 -6.20
N GLU A 83 -5.55 -0.16 -6.42
CA GLU A 83 -6.09 0.44 -7.64
C GLU A 83 -5.21 0.09 -8.86
N LYS A 84 -3.89 0.26 -8.75
CA LYS A 84 -2.94 -0.11 -9.81
C LYS A 84 -2.90 -1.60 -10.12
N ALA A 85 -3.18 -2.44 -9.13
CA ALA A 85 -3.28 -3.88 -9.30
C ALA A 85 -4.61 -4.31 -9.91
N GLU A 86 -5.52 -3.38 -10.21
CA GLU A 86 -6.87 -3.62 -10.73
C GLU A 86 -7.72 -4.50 -9.79
N ILE A 87 -7.39 -4.53 -8.49
CA ILE A 87 -8.17 -5.24 -7.46
C ILE A 87 -9.42 -4.43 -7.07
N ILE A 88 -9.29 -3.10 -7.07
CA ILE A 88 -10.38 -2.15 -6.87
C ILE A 88 -10.41 -1.18 -8.04
N ASN A 89 -11.60 -0.66 -8.37
CA ASN A 89 -11.75 0.31 -9.46
C ASN A 89 -11.22 1.69 -9.09
N ASN A 90 -11.46 2.13 -7.85
CA ASN A 90 -11.05 3.45 -7.41
C ASN A 90 -10.84 3.50 -5.89
N ASP A 91 -9.82 4.22 -5.42
CA ASP A 91 -9.59 4.38 -3.98
C ASP A 91 -10.77 5.07 -3.24
N ARG A 92 -11.60 5.85 -3.95
CA ARG A 92 -12.83 6.46 -3.41
C ARG A 92 -13.87 5.46 -2.92
N ASP A 93 -13.81 4.23 -3.42
CA ASP A 93 -14.77 3.17 -3.08
C ASP A 93 -14.48 2.62 -1.67
N ILE A 94 -13.29 2.90 -1.13
CA ILE A 94 -12.91 2.58 0.24
C ILE A 94 -13.57 3.56 1.21
N VAL A 95 -14.68 3.13 1.83
CA VAL A 95 -15.45 3.95 2.77
C VAL A 95 -14.89 3.88 4.19
N SER A 96 -14.16 2.82 4.52
CA SER A 96 -13.60 2.60 5.85
C SER A 96 -12.32 1.76 5.78
N TYR A 97 -11.42 2.00 6.73
CA TYR A 97 -10.20 1.22 6.90
C TYR A 97 -10.28 0.21 8.06
N GLY A 98 -11.46 -0.02 8.64
CA GLY A 98 -11.65 -0.99 9.72
C GLY A 98 -10.68 -0.81 10.91
N ASP A 99 -10.16 -1.92 11.45
CA ASP A 99 -9.17 -1.93 12.55
C ASP A 99 -7.72 -1.84 12.04
N SER A 100 -7.50 -1.14 10.92
CA SER A 100 -6.17 -0.98 10.33
C SER A 100 -5.18 -0.41 11.34
N ARG A 101 -4.04 -1.10 11.51
CA ARG A 101 -2.99 -0.65 12.44
C ARG A 101 -1.63 -1.22 12.11
N ILE A 102 -0.62 -0.59 12.67
CA ILE A 102 0.74 -1.11 12.63
C ILE A 102 0.88 -2.07 13.80
N MET A 103 0.89 -3.37 13.49
CA MET A 103 0.88 -4.46 14.47
C MET A 103 2.16 -4.52 15.31
N GLY A 104 3.29 -4.10 14.74
CA GLY A 104 4.55 -4.11 15.45
C GLY A 104 5.77 -4.25 14.54
N VAL A 105 6.85 -4.74 15.14
CA VAL A 105 8.11 -5.02 14.45
C VAL A 105 8.23 -6.51 14.19
N ASP A 106 8.26 -6.89 12.92
CA ASP A 106 8.61 -8.22 12.44
C ASP A 106 9.85 -8.10 11.56
N LYS A 107 11.02 -8.38 12.17
CA LYS A 107 12.33 -8.28 11.49
C LYS A 107 12.53 -9.36 10.44
N GLU A 108 11.91 -10.52 10.66
CA GLU A 108 12.13 -11.71 9.84
C GLU A 108 11.23 -11.67 8.61
N ARG A 109 9.99 -11.18 8.76
CA ARG A 109 8.97 -11.20 7.71
C ARG A 109 8.14 -9.91 7.69
N PRO A 110 8.71 -8.78 7.26
CA PRO A 110 7.95 -7.56 7.05
C PRO A 110 6.90 -7.80 5.96
N ARG A 111 5.65 -7.42 6.26
CA ARG A 111 4.51 -7.66 5.40
C ARG A 111 3.36 -6.72 5.72
N VAL A 112 2.42 -6.60 4.79
CA VAL A 112 1.08 -6.10 5.07
C VAL A 112 0.06 -7.18 4.79
N GLU A 113 -0.87 -7.35 5.72
CA GLU A 113 -2.03 -8.23 5.58
C GLU A 113 -3.24 -7.35 5.29
N ILE A 114 -3.87 -7.56 4.13
CA ILE A 114 -4.96 -6.74 3.62
C ILE A 114 -6.21 -7.61 3.56
N THR A 115 -7.28 -7.13 4.17
CA THR A 115 -8.60 -7.74 4.10
C THR A 115 -9.55 -6.73 3.49
N ILE A 116 -10.23 -7.13 2.42
CA ILE A 116 -11.23 -6.32 1.74
C ILE A 116 -12.58 -6.98 1.98
N GLU A 117 -13.54 -6.21 2.46
CA GLU A 117 -14.91 -6.62 2.67
C GLU A 117 -15.84 -5.65 1.95
N ILE A 118 -16.88 -6.18 1.31
CA ILE A 118 -17.91 -5.35 0.66
C ILE A 118 -18.94 -5.01 1.73
N GLU A 119 -19.08 -3.73 2.05
CA GLU A 119 -20.12 -3.24 2.94
C GLU A 119 -21.47 -3.37 2.22
N GLN A 120 -22.31 -4.29 2.68
CA GLN A 120 -23.67 -4.43 2.18
C GLN A 120 -24.57 -3.48 2.96
N GLU A 121 -25.19 -2.54 2.23
CA GLU A 121 -26.14 -1.56 2.75
C GLU A 121 -27.47 -2.21 3.19
#